data_AF-K1TQ55-F1
#
_entry.id   AF-K1TQ55-F1
#
_cell.length_a   1.000
_cell.length_b   1.000
_cell.length_c   1.000
_cell.angle_alpha   90.00
_cell.angle_beta   90.00
_cell.angle_gamma   90.00
#
_symmetry.space_group_name_H-M   'P 1'
#
loop_
_entity.id
_entity.type
_entity.pdbx_description
1 polymer ?
#
loop_
_entity_poly.entity_id
_entity_poly.type
_entity_poly.pdbx_seq_one_letter_code
_entity_poly.pdbx_strand_id
1 'polypeptide(L)'
;MTAILFFLIPWEGKATGLSGDVIYLQGEEWVLLDKPINRDSILFHRLMEFLPDNHCITTANWEGYTAYWEVQQSHLYLHHLEVCVYD
;
A
#
# COMPACT_ATOMS: atom_id res chain seq x y z
N MET A 1 -28.35 -23.11 -39.02
CA MET A 1 -27.75 -21.87 -38.48
C MET A 1 -28.10 -21.79 -37.00
N THR A 2 -27.16 -22.11 -36.12
CA THR A 2 -27.33 -22.02 -34.67
C THR A 2 -26.73 -20.70 -34.19
N ALA A 3 -27.57 -19.81 -33.65
CA ALA A 3 -27.12 -18.56 -33.04
C ALA A 3 -26.87 -18.81 -31.55
N ILE A 4 -25.65 -18.55 -31.09
CA ILE A 4 -25.29 -18.57 -29.67
C ILE A 4 -25.42 -17.15 -29.15
N LEU A 5 -26.36 -16.91 -28.23
CA LEU A 5 -26.45 -15.64 -27.50
C LEU A 5 -25.51 -15.69 -26.29
N PHE A 6 -24.50 -14.82 -26.28
CA PHE A 6 -23.68 -14.55 -25.09
C PHE A 6 -24.39 -13.51 -24.23
N PHE A 7 -24.95 -13.93 -23.09
CA PHE A 7 -25.36 -13.01 -22.03
C PHE A 7 -24.10 -12.56 -21.27
N LEU A 8 -23.64 -11.33 -21.55
CA LEU A 8 -22.63 -10.67 -20.72
C LEU A 8 -23.30 -10.21 -19.44
N ILE A 9 -23.17 -10.99 -18.37
CA ILE A 9 -23.50 -10.54 -17.01
C ILE A 9 -22.38 -9.57 -16.62
N PRO A 10 -22.65 -8.28 -16.36
CA PRO A 10 -21.63 -7.39 -15.81
C PRO A 10 -21.31 -7.86 -14.40
N TRP A 11 -20.23 -8.64 -14.27
CA TRP A 11 -19.63 -8.93 -12.99
C TRP A 11 -18.95 -7.65 -12.53
N GLU A 12 -19.51 -6.96 -11.53
CA GLU A 12 -18.83 -5.84 -10.88
C GLU A 12 -17.61 -6.39 -10.15
N GLY A 13 -16.48 -6.45 -10.86
CA GLY A 13 -15.19 -6.69 -10.24
C GLY A 13 -14.90 -5.52 -9.31
N LYS A 14 -15.07 -5.72 -8.00
CA LYS A 14 -14.64 -4.73 -7.02
C LYS A 14 -13.12 -4.69 -7.05
N ALA A 15 -12.56 -3.61 -7.61
CA ALA A 15 -11.14 -3.33 -7.48
C ALA A 15 -10.81 -3.25 -5.98
N THR A 16 -9.81 -4.00 -5.53
CA THR A 16 -9.29 -3.84 -4.17
C THR A 16 -8.60 -2.48 -4.10
N GLY A 17 -9.00 -1.64 -3.15
CA GLY A 17 -8.33 -0.35 -2.94
C GLY A 17 -6.87 -0.57 -2.58
N LEU A 18 -5.98 0.27 -3.12
CA LEU A 18 -4.57 0.28 -2.72
C LEU A 18 -4.48 0.71 -1.24
N SER A 19 -3.71 -0.01 -0.44
CA SER A 19 -3.45 0.36 0.95
C SER A 19 -2.46 1.51 1.00
N GLY A 20 -2.87 2.61 1.61
CA GLY A 20 -2.02 3.75 1.90
C GLY A 20 -1.14 3.53 3.13
N ASP A 21 -0.13 4.38 3.25
CA ASP A 21 0.56 4.59 4.53
C ASP A 21 -0.30 5.43 5.48
N VAL A 22 0.07 5.47 6.76
CA VAL A 22 -0.70 6.14 7.82
C VAL A 22 0.02 7.41 8.27
N ILE A 23 -0.71 8.49 8.54
CA ILE A 23 -0.16 9.73 9.09
C ILE A 23 -0.96 10.20 10.30
N TYR A 24 -0.25 10.65 11.34
CA TYR A 24 -0.84 11.30 12.49
C TYR A 24 -0.81 12.81 12.34
N LEU A 25 -1.98 13.43 12.32
CA LEU A 25 -2.16 14.89 12.25
C LEU A 25 -3.01 15.35 13.42
N GLN A 26 -2.43 16.17 14.30
CA GLN A 26 -3.13 16.73 15.47
C GLN A 26 -3.76 15.65 16.39
N GLY A 27 -3.14 14.47 16.46
CA GLY A 27 -3.63 13.34 17.26
C GLY A 27 -4.69 12.47 16.56
N GLU A 28 -5.05 12.78 15.31
CA GLU A 28 -5.94 11.96 14.49
C GLU A 28 -5.15 11.16 13.44
N GLU A 29 -5.61 9.93 13.19
CA GLU A 29 -5.02 9.01 12.22
C GLU A 29 -5.69 9.17 10.86
N TRP A 30 -4.88 9.28 9.81
CA TRP A 30 -5.34 9.40 8.42
C TRP A 30 -4.58 8.42 7.53
N VAL A 31 -5.27 7.88 6.52
CA VAL A 31 -4.64 7.06 5.47
C VAL A 31 -4.23 7.97 4.32
N LEU A 32 -2.95 7.94 3.98
CA LEU A 32 -2.40 8.63 2.81
C LEU A 32 -2.89 7.95 1.53
N LEU A 33 -3.06 8.74 0.47
CA LEU A 33 -3.48 8.21 -0.84
C LEU A 33 -2.38 7.43 -1.56
N ASP A 34 -1.16 7.49 -1.05
CA ASP A 34 0.04 6.88 -1.63
C ASP A 34 1.10 6.67 -0.54
N LYS A 35 2.19 5.97 -0.87
CA LYS A 35 3.31 5.69 0.03
C LYS A 35 4.44 6.69 -0.21
N PRO A 36 4.76 7.60 0.74
CA PRO A 36 5.78 8.64 0.53
C PRO A 36 7.17 8.12 0.15
N ILE A 37 7.57 6.95 0.67
CA ILE A 37 8.87 6.33 0.35
C ILE A 37 9.00 6.04 -1.14
N ASN A 38 7.91 5.69 -1.82
CA ASN A 38 7.90 5.39 -3.25
C ASN A 38 8.29 6.60 -4.12
N ARG A 39 8.30 7.83 -3.57
CA ARG A 39 8.74 9.04 -4.28
C ARG A 39 10.26 9.15 -4.42
N ASP A 40 11.03 8.52 -3.55
CA ASP A 40 12.49 8.44 -3.62
C ASP A 40 12.90 7.01 -3.99
N SER A 41 13.33 6.82 -5.24
CA SER A 41 13.69 5.49 -5.74
C SER A 41 14.88 4.86 -5.03
N ILE A 42 15.82 5.66 -4.52
CA ILE A 42 17.00 5.16 -3.81
C ILE A 42 16.57 4.67 -2.42
N LEU A 43 15.76 5.45 -1.71
CA LEU A 43 15.23 5.05 -0.41
C LEU A 43 14.32 3.83 -0.54
N PHE A 44 13.44 3.83 -1.54
CA PHE A 44 12.55 2.71 -1.83
C PHE A 44 13.34 1.42 -2.07
N HIS A 45 14.37 1.44 -2.93
CA HIS A 45 15.15 0.25 -3.20
C HIS A 45 15.85 -0.30 -1.95
N ARG A 46 16.45 0.59 -1.15
CA ARG A 46 17.07 0.22 0.12
C ARG A 46 16.08 -0.39 1.12
N LEU A 47 14.85 0.13 1.16
CA LEU A 47 13.80 -0.45 1.99
C LEU A 47 13.46 -1.86 1.50
N MET A 48 13.22 -2.05 0.19
CA MET A 48 12.87 -3.37 -0.34
C MET A 48 13.98 -4.40 -0.15
N GLU A 49 15.26 -4.00 -0.17
CA GLU A 49 16.39 -4.87 0.19
C GLU A 49 16.46 -5.19 1.69
N PHE A 50 15.92 -4.32 2.54
CA PHE A 50 15.91 -4.49 4.00
C PHE A 50 14.77 -5.39 4.49
N LEU A 51 13.64 -5.42 3.76
CA LEU A 51 12.47 -6.22 4.13
C LEU A 51 12.81 -7.73 4.11
N PRO A 52 12.20 -8.54 5.00
CA PRO A 52 12.33 -9.99 4.94
C PRO A 52 11.83 -10.56 3.60
N ASP A 53 12.52 -11.54 3.04
CA ASP A 53 12.11 -12.16 1.76
C ASP A 53 10.69 -12.77 1.82
N ASN A 54 10.22 -13.17 3.00
CA ASN A 54 8.90 -13.75 3.24
C ASN A 54 7.83 -12.73 3.71
N HIS A 55 8.03 -11.43 3.46
CA HIS A 55 7.01 -10.43 3.82
C HIS A 55 5.70 -10.63 3.03
N CYS A 56 4.58 -10.28 3.66
CA CYS A 56 3.24 -10.50 3.13
C CYS A 56 2.93 -9.53 1.99
N ILE A 57 2.70 -10.03 0.78
CA ILE A 57 2.31 -9.22 -0.38
C ILE A 57 0.83 -9.49 -0.69
N THR A 58 0.05 -8.42 -0.91
CA THR A 58 -1.37 -8.52 -1.27
C THR A 58 -1.68 -7.66 -2.48
N THR A 59 -2.84 -7.89 -3.11
CA THR A 59 -3.30 -7.02 -4.21
C THR A 59 -3.59 -5.58 -3.76
N ALA A 60 -3.81 -5.37 -2.45
CA ALA A 60 -3.92 -4.04 -1.85
C ALA A 60 -2.56 -3.41 -1.53
N ASN A 61 -1.55 -4.22 -1.21
CA ASN A 61 -0.23 -3.80 -0.75
C ASN A 61 0.87 -4.61 -1.44
N TRP A 62 1.37 -4.11 -2.57
CA TRP A 62 2.35 -4.83 -3.39
C TRP A 62 3.75 -4.81 -2.78
N GLU A 63 4.04 -3.79 -1.98
CA GLU A 63 5.30 -3.63 -1.26
C GLU A 63 5.30 -4.35 0.10
N GLY A 64 4.12 -4.75 0.59
CA GLY A 64 3.93 -5.54 1.81
C GLY A 64 4.42 -4.89 3.11
N TYR A 65 4.50 -3.56 3.13
CA TYR A 65 4.72 -2.76 4.34
C TYR A 65 3.64 -1.70 4.51
N THR A 66 3.43 -1.23 5.74
CA THR A 66 2.68 0.00 6.04
C THR A 66 3.61 0.93 6.83
N ALA A 67 3.87 2.13 6.30
CA ALA A 67 4.66 3.12 7.02
C ALA A 67 3.76 4.08 7.79
N TYR A 68 4.21 4.48 8.97
CA TYR A 68 3.53 5.44 9.82
C TYR A 68 4.33 6.72 9.91
N TRP A 69 3.66 7.82 9.67
CA TRP A 69 4.25 9.13 9.50
C TRP A 69 3.74 10.13 10.53
N GLU A 70 4.56 11.13 10.80
CA GLU A 70 4.20 12.29 11.59
C GLU A 70 4.73 13.56 10.93
N VAL A 71 4.05 14.69 11.17
CA VAL A 71 4.52 16.00 10.74
C VAL A 71 5.11 16.74 11.92
N GLN A 72 6.41 17.04 11.85
CA GLN A 72 7.09 17.88 12.83
C GLN A 72 7.76 19.05 12.11
N GLN A 73 7.55 20.28 12.58
CA GLN A 73 8.23 21.48 12.05
C GLN A 73 8.21 21.56 10.51
N SER A 74 7.06 21.28 9.89
CA SER A 74 6.84 21.28 8.44
C SER A 74 7.58 20.19 7.64
N HIS A 75 8.12 19.17 8.29
CA HIS A 75 8.74 18.02 7.65
C HIS A 75 7.97 16.74 7.98
N LEU A 76 7.95 15.82 7.02
CA LEU A 76 7.37 14.49 7.17
C LEU A 76 8.44 13.54 7.72
N TYR A 77 8.20 12.96 8.89
CA TYR A 77 9.11 12.02 9.53
C TYR A 77 8.50 10.62 9.54
N LEU A 78 9.33 9.62 9.23
CA LEU A 78 8.97 8.21 9.37
C LEU A 78 9.05 7.85 10.86
N HIS A 79 7.92 7.51 11.46
CA HIS A 79 7.86 7.07 12.85
C HIS A 79 8.25 5.59 12.96
N HIS A 80 7.61 4.72 12.18
CA HIS A 80 7.94 3.29 12.11
C HIS A 80 7.33 2.62 10.86
N LEU A 81 7.74 1.37 10.62
CA LEU A 81 7.21 0.49 9.58
C LEU A 81 6.61 -0.75 10.23
N GLU A 82 5.44 -1.14 9.77
CA GLU A 82 4.85 -2.44 10.07
C GLU A 82 4.96 -3.34 8.85
N VAL A 83 5.43 -4.58 9.08
CA VAL A 83 5.67 -5.58 8.05
C VAL A 83 5.11 -6.90 8.56
N CYS A 84 4.17 -7.47 7.82
CA CYS A 84 3.70 -8.83 8.04
C CYS A 84 4.67 -9.80 7.39
N VAL A 85 4.90 -10.96 8.00
CA VAL A 85 5.68 -12.06 7.41
C VAL A 85 4.82 -13.33 7.39
N TYR A 86 4.94 -14.13 6.33
CA TYR A 86 4.31 -15.45 6.30
C TYR A 86 5.00 -16.40 7.28
N ASP A 87 4.20 -17.26 7.93
CA ASP A 87 4.67 -18.33 8.82
C ASP A 87 5.50 -19.39 8.08
#